data_AF-A0A368VT98-F1
#
_entry.id   AF-A0A368VT98-F1
#
_cell.length_a   1.000
_cell.length_b   1.000
_cell.length_c   1.000
_cell.angle_alpha   90.00
_cell.angle_beta   90.00
_cell.angle_gamma   90.00
#
_symmetry.space_group_name_H-M   'P 1'
#
loop_
_entity.id
_entity.type
_entity.pdbx_description
1 polymer ?
#
loop_
_entity_poly.entity_id
_entity_poly.type
_entity_poly.pdbx_seq_one_letter_code
_entity_poly.pdbx_strand_id
1 'polypeptide(L)'
;MYAHRFRRRIRKVAGSGKYFETGWVASLYGFTGRRRHPALRHSERLRVIADGGWGTMLLGIVLLYVGAVLGINGIWLVGQARAARAAASASTSAEPQAGPRLGQEAKRLEREEERVSGPEHGAAEEKRSSYIQNREISVINFFTGGLGAIIAIISFTLGAVYDDDVSIATGGFVFLFAFTYLWLALNQFLEAGGHAFGWYCLFVAITAVPTGVFTLVNAEGHAGSIWLGIDWFAWAVLWFMFFMLLALEHPIGRLTGYVTTIIGIGTAWALGYALLQGQVSLAG
;
A
#
# COMPACT_ATOMS: atom_id res chain seq x y z
N MET A 1 -2.16 -14.25 50.34
CA MET A 1 -3.62 -14.33 50.06
C MET A 1 -4.05 -13.40 48.90
N TYR A 2 -3.39 -13.45 47.73
CA TYR A 2 -3.80 -12.64 46.55
C TYR A 2 -3.54 -13.30 45.18
N ALA A 3 -3.05 -14.55 45.12
CA ALA A 3 -2.75 -15.25 43.87
C ALA A 3 -3.83 -16.27 43.42
N HIS A 4 -4.85 -16.52 44.25
CA HIS A 4 -5.83 -17.59 44.00
C HIS A 4 -7.19 -17.10 43.45
N ARG A 5 -7.41 -15.77 43.38
CA ARG A 5 -8.67 -15.16 42.90
C ARG A 5 -8.66 -14.78 41.41
N PHE A 6 -7.50 -14.72 40.74
CA PHE A 6 -7.41 -14.35 39.32
C PHE A 6 -7.62 -15.53 38.36
N ARG A 7 -7.19 -16.74 38.73
CA ARG A 7 -7.36 -17.96 37.90
C ARG A 7 -8.82 -18.45 37.76
N ARG A 8 -9.76 -18.01 38.60
CA ARG A 8 -11.18 -18.39 38.50
C ARG A 8 -11.99 -17.55 37.51
N ARG A 9 -11.49 -16.38 37.09
CA ARG A 9 -12.20 -15.51 36.12
C ARG A 9 -11.92 -15.88 34.65
N ILE A 10 -10.80 -16.54 34.38
CA ILE A 10 -10.41 -17.00 33.03
C ILE A 10 -11.08 -18.33 32.66
N ARG A 11 -11.48 -19.17 33.63
CA ARG A 11 -12.24 -20.41 33.36
C ARG A 11 -13.75 -20.25 33.18
N LYS A 12 -14.32 -19.06 33.42
CA LYS A 12 -15.76 -18.82 33.27
C LYS A 12 -16.18 -18.27 31.89
N VAL A 13 -15.23 -17.98 31.00
CA VAL A 13 -15.51 -17.55 29.62
C VAL A 13 -15.29 -18.69 28.61
N ALA A 14 -14.65 -19.79 29.02
CA ALA A 14 -14.34 -20.93 28.15
C ALA A 14 -15.37 -22.09 28.22
N GLY A 15 -16.63 -21.82 28.53
CA GLY A 15 -17.63 -22.87 28.75
C GLY A 15 -19.06 -22.41 28.57
N SER A 16 -19.45 -22.09 27.34
CA SER A 16 -20.85 -22.06 26.91
C SER A 16 -20.92 -22.10 25.39
N GLY A 17 -20.83 -23.30 24.82
CA GLY A 17 -21.18 -23.51 23.42
C GLY A 17 -22.68 -23.32 23.22
N LYS A 18 -23.07 -22.35 22.39
CA LYS A 18 -24.28 -22.38 21.57
C LYS A 18 -24.02 -21.60 20.27
N TYR A 19 -24.02 -22.35 19.17
CA TYR A 19 -24.31 -21.99 17.79
C TYR A 19 -24.51 -20.50 17.48
N PHE A 20 -23.55 -19.89 16.80
CA PHE A 20 -23.78 -18.73 15.95
C PHE A 20 -23.50 -19.16 14.51
N GLU A 21 -24.55 -19.67 13.85
CA GLU A 21 -24.56 -19.83 12.40
C GLU A 21 -24.41 -18.45 11.75
N THR A 22 -23.30 -18.24 11.05
CA THR A 22 -23.10 -17.09 10.16
C THR A 22 -23.44 -17.51 8.73
N GLY A 23 -24.71 -17.82 8.49
CA GLY A 23 -25.27 -18.08 7.15
C GLY A 23 -25.28 -16.86 6.21
N TRP A 24 -24.82 -15.69 6.67
CA TRP A 24 -24.88 -14.43 5.92
C TRP A 24 -23.68 -14.17 5.01
N VAL A 25 -22.51 -14.75 5.30
CA VAL A 25 -21.32 -14.62 4.44
C VAL A 25 -21.48 -15.42 3.14
N ALA A 26 -22.26 -16.51 3.17
CA ALA A 26 -22.56 -17.33 2.00
C ALA A 26 -23.52 -16.66 1.00
N SER A 27 -24.28 -15.65 1.40
CA SER A 27 -25.30 -15.00 0.55
C SER A 27 -24.71 -13.91 -0.36
N LEU A 28 -23.60 -13.27 0.03
CA LEU A 28 -22.96 -12.18 -0.72
C LEU A 28 -22.20 -12.65 -1.98
N TYR A 29 -21.92 -13.95 -2.11
CA TYR A 29 -21.19 -14.54 -3.24
C TYR A 29 -22.04 -15.39 -4.17
N GLY A 30 -23.38 -15.22 -4.17
CA GLY A 30 -24.25 -15.69 -5.26
C GLY A 30 -23.95 -17.12 -5.79
N PHE A 31 -23.63 -18.06 -4.90
CA PHE A 31 -23.29 -19.44 -5.29
C PHE A 31 -24.56 -20.30 -5.35
N THR A 32 -25.57 -19.83 -6.09
CA THR A 32 -26.77 -20.59 -6.45
C THR A 32 -26.70 -20.95 -7.92
N GLY A 33 -25.72 -21.78 -8.27
CA GLY A 33 -25.52 -22.22 -9.65
C GLY A 33 -24.60 -23.42 -9.70
N ARG A 34 -25.17 -24.60 -9.48
CA ARG A 34 -24.51 -25.90 -9.63
C ARG A 34 -24.16 -26.12 -11.12
N ARG A 35 -23.14 -25.45 -11.64
CA ARG A 35 -22.43 -25.87 -12.86
C ARG A 35 -21.35 -26.85 -12.45
N ARG A 36 -21.55 -28.13 -12.78
CA ARG A 36 -20.56 -29.19 -12.60
C ARG A 36 -19.35 -28.91 -13.50
N HIS A 37 -18.38 -28.16 -12.99
CA HIS A 37 -16.99 -28.32 -13.40
C HIS A 37 -16.44 -29.57 -12.71
N PRO A 38 -15.55 -30.36 -13.35
CA PRO A 38 -15.01 -31.56 -12.75
C PRO A 38 -14.30 -31.17 -11.44
N ALA A 39 -14.81 -31.73 -10.34
CA ALA A 39 -14.28 -31.46 -9.01
C ALA A 39 -12.88 -32.09 -8.91
N LEU A 40 -11.85 -31.25 -8.95
CA LEU A 40 -10.51 -31.65 -8.51
C LEU A 40 -10.63 -32.18 -7.08
N ARG A 41 -10.06 -33.36 -6.84
CA ARG A 41 -10.20 -34.05 -5.54
C ARG A 41 -9.56 -33.18 -4.45
N HIS A 42 -10.09 -33.24 -3.24
CA HIS A 42 -9.52 -32.54 -2.09
C HIS A 42 -8.02 -32.84 -1.90
N SER A 43 -7.57 -34.04 -2.28
CA SER A 43 -6.16 -34.45 -2.33
C SER A 43 -5.31 -33.71 -3.36
N GLU A 44 -5.88 -33.24 -4.47
CA GLU A 44 -5.14 -32.46 -5.49
C GLU A 44 -4.96 -31.01 -5.05
N ARG A 45 -5.96 -30.41 -4.38
CA ARG A 45 -5.83 -29.08 -3.76
C ARG A 45 -4.79 -29.09 -2.63
N LEU A 46 -4.77 -30.16 -1.83
CA LEU A 46 -3.76 -30.33 -0.79
C LEU A 46 -2.37 -30.61 -1.37
N ARG A 47 -2.25 -31.25 -2.55
CA ARG A 47 -0.97 -31.42 -3.26
C ARG A 47 -0.41 -30.11 -3.80
N VAL A 48 -1.24 -29.25 -4.39
CA VAL A 48 -0.81 -27.88 -4.79
C VAL A 48 -0.28 -27.07 -3.58
N ILE A 49 -0.83 -27.31 -2.39
CA ILE A 49 -0.35 -26.68 -1.13
C ILE A 49 0.90 -27.40 -0.59
N ALA A 50 1.05 -28.71 -0.81
CA ALA A 50 2.13 -29.54 -0.28
C ALA A 50 3.41 -29.57 -1.15
N ASP A 51 3.30 -29.35 -2.46
CA ASP A 51 4.40 -29.51 -3.42
C ASP A 51 5.18 -28.18 -3.66
N GLY A 52 5.34 -27.32 -2.64
CA GLY A 52 6.11 -26.07 -2.75
C GLY A 52 5.31 -24.82 -3.15
N GLY A 53 4.00 -24.94 -3.39
CA GLY A 53 3.13 -23.81 -3.76
C GLY A 53 2.85 -22.79 -2.65
N TRP A 54 3.18 -23.09 -1.39
CA TRP A 54 2.90 -22.20 -0.26
C TRP A 54 3.69 -20.88 -0.32
N GLY A 55 4.95 -20.90 -0.76
CA GLY A 55 5.75 -19.69 -0.96
C GLY A 55 5.14 -18.78 -2.04
N THR A 56 4.71 -19.37 -3.15
CA THR A 56 3.99 -18.68 -4.24
C THR A 56 2.69 -18.04 -3.75
N MET A 57 1.92 -18.75 -2.90
CA MET A 57 0.69 -18.20 -2.32
C MET A 57 0.97 -17.04 -1.35
N LEU A 58 2.00 -17.16 -0.51
CA LEU A 58 2.41 -16.09 0.40
C LEU A 58 2.84 -14.83 -0.37
N LEU A 59 3.62 -15.00 -1.43
CA LEU A 59 4.01 -13.90 -2.31
C LEU A 59 2.78 -13.29 -3.01
N GLY A 60 1.85 -14.11 -3.49
CA GLY A 60 0.59 -13.65 -4.08
C GLY A 60 -0.24 -12.79 -3.12
N ILE A 61 -0.31 -13.18 -1.83
CA ILE A 61 -0.96 -12.39 -0.78
C ILE A 61 -0.25 -11.04 -0.61
N VAL A 62 1.08 -11.04 -0.48
CA VAL A 62 1.86 -9.79 -0.35
C VAL A 62 1.60 -8.88 -1.54
N LEU A 63 1.73 -9.39 -2.77
CA LEU A 63 1.57 -8.61 -4.00
C LEU A 63 0.17 -8.03 -4.16
N LEU A 64 -0.86 -8.75 -3.73
CA LEU A 64 -2.24 -8.24 -3.75
C LEU A 64 -2.38 -6.96 -2.89
N TYR A 65 -1.84 -6.98 -1.67
CA TYR A 65 -1.87 -5.80 -0.78
C TYR A 65 -0.90 -4.71 -1.25
N VAL A 66 0.25 -5.07 -1.79
CA VAL A 66 1.19 -4.13 -2.44
C VAL A 66 0.50 -3.38 -3.59
N GLY A 67 -0.30 -4.07 -4.40
CA GLY A 67 -1.06 -3.44 -5.47
C GLY A 67 -2.09 -2.43 -4.96
N ALA A 68 -2.83 -2.81 -3.91
CA ALA A 68 -3.80 -1.91 -3.27
C ALA A 68 -3.12 -0.66 -2.68
N VAL A 69 -2.04 -0.84 -1.91
CA VAL A 69 -1.34 0.28 -1.26
C VAL A 69 -0.68 1.21 -2.28
N LEU A 70 -0.12 0.69 -3.37
CA LEU A 70 0.45 1.52 -4.43
C LEU A 70 -0.62 2.29 -5.20
N GLY A 71 -1.74 1.64 -5.53
CA GLY A 71 -2.88 2.30 -6.14
C GLY A 71 -3.37 3.49 -5.31
N ILE A 72 -3.58 3.27 -4.01
CA ILE A 72 -4.08 4.27 -3.08
C ILE A 72 -3.06 5.39 -2.83
N ASN A 73 -1.78 5.07 -2.59
CA ASN A 73 -0.73 6.08 -2.42
C ASN A 73 -0.52 6.90 -3.70
N GLY A 74 -0.62 6.28 -4.88
CA GLY A 74 -0.52 7.00 -6.15
C GLY A 74 -1.64 8.01 -6.33
N ILE A 75 -2.90 7.62 -6.08
CA ILE A 75 -4.07 8.51 -6.14
C ILE A 75 -3.92 9.67 -5.14
N TRP A 76 -3.52 9.35 -3.90
CA TRP A 76 -3.26 10.36 -2.89
C TRP A 76 -2.19 11.36 -3.31
N LEU A 77 -1.05 10.87 -3.81
CA LEU A 77 0.06 11.71 -4.23
C LEU A 77 -0.31 12.64 -5.39
N VAL A 78 -1.13 12.17 -6.33
CA VAL A 78 -1.69 13.03 -7.39
C VAL A 78 -2.56 14.14 -6.78
N GLY A 79 -3.38 13.81 -5.77
CA GLY A 79 -4.19 14.79 -5.04
C GLY A 79 -3.34 15.87 -4.36
N GLN A 80 -2.32 15.46 -3.60
CA GLN A 80 -1.40 16.38 -2.92
C GLN A 80 -0.65 17.29 -3.90
N ALA A 81 -0.16 16.73 -5.00
CA ALA A 81 0.59 17.50 -5.98
C ALA A 81 -0.31 18.50 -6.77
N ARG A 82 -1.62 18.22 -6.92
CA ARG A 82 -2.59 19.18 -7.45
C ARG A 82 -2.88 20.31 -6.46
N ALA A 83 -3.06 19.97 -5.19
CA ALA A 83 -3.27 20.96 -4.12
C ALA A 83 -2.08 21.92 -4.00
N ALA A 84 -0.85 21.40 -4.02
CA ALA A 84 0.37 22.22 -3.98
C ALA A 84 0.47 23.20 -5.16
N ARG A 85 0.12 22.75 -6.38
CA ARG A 85 0.13 23.61 -7.57
C ARG A 85 -0.95 24.69 -7.51
N ALA A 86 -2.14 24.36 -7.03
CA ALA A 86 -3.23 25.34 -6.86
C ALA A 86 -2.84 26.42 -5.85
N ALA A 87 -2.22 26.03 -4.73
CA ALA A 87 -1.68 26.97 -3.74
C ALA A 87 -0.60 27.88 -4.33
N ALA A 88 0.34 27.33 -5.11
CA ALA A 88 1.38 28.11 -5.78
C ALA A 88 0.83 29.08 -6.84
N SER A 89 -0.23 28.70 -7.57
CA SER A 89 -0.91 29.63 -8.50
C SER A 89 -1.64 30.75 -7.76
N ALA A 90 -2.27 30.44 -6.62
CA ALA A 90 -3.00 31.42 -5.82
C ALA A 90 -2.06 32.47 -5.21
N SER A 91 -0.89 32.05 -4.70
CA SER A 91 0.12 32.98 -4.18
C SER A 91 0.68 33.89 -5.27
N THR A 92 0.91 33.35 -6.48
CA THR A 92 1.37 34.12 -7.64
C THR A 92 0.33 35.18 -8.07
N SER A 93 -0.97 34.86 -8.02
CA SER A 93 -2.04 35.82 -8.34
C SER A 93 -2.32 36.86 -7.24
N ALA A 94 -1.88 36.60 -6.00
CA ALA A 94 -2.13 37.46 -4.85
C ALA A 94 -1.06 38.54 -4.64
N GLU A 95 0.04 38.51 -5.40
CA GLU A 95 1.09 39.53 -5.35
C GLU A 95 0.60 40.81 -6.06
N PRO A 96 0.24 41.89 -5.33
CA PRO A 96 -0.34 43.06 -5.96
C PRO A 96 0.78 43.88 -6.59
N GLN A 97 0.55 44.35 -7.83
CA GLN A 97 1.15 45.59 -8.32
C GLN A 97 0.62 46.73 -7.43
N ALA A 98 1.17 46.86 -6.22
CA ALA A 98 0.67 47.76 -5.18
C ALA A 98 1.08 49.20 -5.48
N GLY A 99 0.28 49.87 -6.31
CA GLY A 99 0.21 51.33 -6.31
C GLY A 99 -0.57 51.84 -5.08
N PRO A 100 -0.25 53.03 -4.52
CA PRO A 100 -0.80 53.54 -3.25
C PRO A 100 -2.33 53.66 -3.11
N ARG A 101 -3.08 53.49 -4.21
CA ARG A 101 -4.55 53.69 -4.26
C ARG A 101 -5.35 52.48 -3.74
N LEU A 102 -4.84 51.26 -3.89
CA LEU A 102 -5.55 50.03 -3.51
C LEU A 102 -5.72 49.87 -1.99
N GLY A 103 -4.77 50.39 -1.19
CA GLY A 103 -4.84 50.32 0.27
C GLY A 103 -5.95 51.16 0.90
N GLN A 104 -6.47 52.15 0.19
CA GLN A 104 -7.58 52.99 0.65
C GLN A 104 -8.95 52.37 0.31
N GLU A 105 -9.07 51.73 -0.85
CA GLU A 105 -10.28 51.00 -1.26
C GLU A 105 -10.46 49.71 -0.45
N ALA A 106 -9.38 48.95 -0.21
CA ALA A 106 -9.42 47.73 0.62
C ALA A 106 -9.96 48.00 2.03
N LYS A 107 -9.46 49.06 2.70
CA LYS A 107 -9.95 49.48 4.03
C LYS A 107 -11.38 50.02 4.04
N ARG A 108 -11.95 50.33 2.88
CA ARG A 108 -13.33 50.81 2.75
C ARG A 108 -14.28 49.62 2.60
N LEU A 109 -13.86 48.63 1.84
CA LEU A 109 -14.58 47.37 1.63
C LEU A 109 -14.58 46.49 2.88
N GLU A 110 -13.45 46.39 3.62
CA GLU A 110 -13.38 45.66 4.90
C GLU A 110 -14.40 46.20 5.93
N ARG A 111 -14.62 47.53 5.94
CA ARG A 111 -15.60 48.19 6.81
C ARG A 111 -17.05 47.99 6.38
N GLU A 112 -17.29 47.72 5.11
CA GLU A 112 -18.61 47.40 4.57
C GLU A 112 -18.94 45.91 4.78
N GLU A 113 -17.95 45.03 4.71
CA GLU A 113 -18.10 43.57 4.88
C GLU A 113 -18.31 43.19 6.35
N GLU A 114 -17.58 43.79 7.30
CA GLU A 114 -17.82 43.65 8.75
C GLU A 114 -19.24 44.07 9.17
N ARG A 115 -19.89 44.95 8.40
CA ARG A 115 -21.27 45.39 8.66
C ARG A 115 -22.33 44.39 8.19
N VAL A 116 -21.99 43.48 7.28
CA VAL A 116 -22.96 42.58 6.63
C VAL A 116 -22.88 41.16 7.19
N SER A 117 -21.75 40.74 7.76
CA SER A 117 -21.56 39.37 8.27
C SER A 117 -21.97 39.21 9.75
N GLY A 118 -23.28 39.05 10.00
CA GLY A 118 -23.79 38.33 11.18
C GLY A 118 -23.52 36.82 11.08
N PRO A 119 -23.70 36.02 12.16
CA PRO A 119 -23.15 34.67 12.27
C PRO A 119 -23.91 33.65 11.41
N GLU A 120 -23.52 33.50 10.14
CA GLU A 120 -23.87 32.33 9.33
C GLU A 120 -22.95 31.16 9.68
N HIS A 121 -23.18 30.57 10.84
CA HIS A 121 -22.66 29.24 11.17
C HIS A 121 -23.51 28.19 10.46
N GLY A 122 -23.17 27.85 9.22
CA GLY A 122 -23.88 26.77 8.52
C GLY A 122 -23.28 26.27 7.19
N ALA A 123 -22.51 27.09 6.46
CA ALA A 123 -22.08 26.74 5.09
C ALA A 123 -20.58 26.49 4.92
N ALA A 124 -19.75 26.70 5.96
CA ALA A 124 -18.30 26.56 5.86
C ALA A 124 -17.78 25.14 6.13
N GLU A 125 -18.62 24.25 6.70
CA GLU A 125 -18.20 22.92 7.14
C GLU A 125 -18.28 21.86 6.03
N GLU A 126 -19.02 22.14 4.95
CA GLU A 126 -19.22 21.23 3.80
C GLU A 126 -18.08 21.30 2.75
N LYS A 127 -17.06 22.13 2.96
CA LYS A 127 -15.85 22.20 2.10
C LYS A 127 -14.66 21.45 2.68
N ARG A 128 -14.91 20.37 3.45
CA ARG A 128 -13.85 19.44 3.89
C ARG A 128 -13.42 18.58 2.70
N SER A 129 -12.60 19.20 1.84
CA SER A 129 -11.63 18.63 0.91
C SER A 129 -11.92 17.21 0.39
N SER A 130 -12.32 17.11 -0.88
CA SER A 130 -12.47 15.86 -1.66
C SER A 130 -11.17 15.02 -1.79
N TYR A 131 -10.10 15.34 -1.06
CA TYR A 131 -8.80 14.68 -1.15
C TYR A 131 -8.54 13.80 0.07
N ILE A 132 -7.99 12.60 -0.17
CA ILE A 132 -7.65 11.64 0.90
C ILE A 132 -6.63 12.28 1.85
N GLN A 133 -6.88 12.20 3.15
CA GLN A 133 -6.01 12.84 4.16
C GLN A 133 -4.76 12.01 4.41
N ASN A 134 -3.67 12.66 4.82
CA ASN A 134 -2.39 11.98 5.05
C ASN A 134 -2.50 10.85 6.10
N ARG A 135 -3.26 11.10 7.18
CA ARG A 135 -3.52 10.12 8.25
C ARG A 135 -4.43 8.96 7.83
N GLU A 136 -5.25 9.13 6.80
CA GLU A 136 -6.07 8.04 6.26
C GLU A 136 -5.18 7.08 5.46
N ILE A 137 -4.20 7.61 4.73
CA ILE A 137 -3.24 6.82 3.94
C ILE A 137 -2.27 6.04 4.84
N SER A 138 -1.90 6.57 6.01
CA SER A 138 -1.03 5.85 6.94
C SER A 138 -1.58 4.49 7.35
N VAL A 139 -2.92 4.33 7.38
CA VAL A 139 -3.58 3.09 7.79
C VAL A 139 -3.27 1.95 6.80
N ILE A 140 -3.43 2.18 5.50
CA ILE A 140 -3.17 1.13 4.49
C ILE A 140 -1.69 0.80 4.37
N ASN A 141 -0.82 1.81 4.54
CA ASN A 141 0.63 1.61 4.61
C ASN A 141 1.01 0.75 5.82
N PHE A 142 0.42 1.01 6.99
CA PHE A 142 0.68 0.22 8.20
C PHE A 142 0.23 -1.23 8.04
N PHE A 143 -0.98 -1.48 7.51
CA PHE A 143 -1.46 -2.84 7.29
C PHE A 143 -0.63 -3.61 6.28
N THR A 144 -0.28 -2.97 5.16
CA THR A 144 0.49 -3.63 4.09
C THR A 144 1.93 -3.90 4.54
N GLY A 145 2.55 -2.94 5.21
CA GLY A 145 3.88 -3.11 5.79
C GLY A 145 3.91 -4.16 6.91
N GLY A 146 2.92 -4.16 7.79
CA GLY A 146 2.80 -5.15 8.87
C GLY A 146 2.56 -6.58 8.34
N LEU A 147 1.64 -6.74 7.38
CA LEU A 147 1.39 -8.03 6.73
C LEU A 147 2.65 -8.53 6.01
N GLY A 148 3.31 -7.65 5.24
CA GLY A 148 4.57 -7.96 4.57
C GLY A 148 5.66 -8.40 5.55
N ALA A 149 5.82 -7.70 6.68
CA ALA A 149 6.80 -8.04 7.70
C ALA A 149 6.51 -9.43 8.32
N ILE A 150 5.25 -9.74 8.61
CA ILE A 150 4.88 -11.07 9.13
C ILE A 150 5.20 -12.16 8.10
N ILE A 151 4.83 -11.98 6.83
CA ILE A 151 5.09 -12.96 5.78
C ILE A 151 6.60 -13.11 5.53
N ALA A 152 7.37 -12.02 5.58
CA ALA A 152 8.82 -12.05 5.49
C ALA A 152 9.45 -12.87 6.62
N ILE A 153 9.02 -12.64 7.87
CA ILE A 153 9.49 -13.40 9.04
C ILE A 153 9.17 -14.89 8.88
N ILE A 154 7.96 -15.23 8.45
CA ILE A 154 7.55 -16.63 8.22
C ILE A 154 8.44 -17.26 7.14
N SER A 155 8.58 -16.61 5.98
CA SER A 155 9.36 -17.13 4.86
C SER A 155 10.83 -17.33 5.24
N PHE A 156 11.42 -16.34 5.90
CA PHE A 156 12.80 -16.39 6.38
C PHE A 156 13.01 -17.50 7.41
N THR A 157 12.13 -17.59 8.42
CA THR A 157 12.25 -18.57 9.51
C THR A 157 12.07 -20.00 8.99
N LEU A 158 11.05 -20.23 8.17
CA LEU A 158 10.82 -21.55 7.59
C LEU A 158 11.95 -21.93 6.63
N GLY A 159 12.45 -20.99 5.82
CA GLY A 159 13.62 -21.22 4.98
C GLY A 159 14.84 -21.64 5.79
N ALA A 160 15.13 -20.95 6.90
CA ALA A 160 16.23 -21.32 7.80
C ALA A 160 16.02 -22.69 8.50
N VAL A 161 14.78 -23.07 8.80
CA VAL A 161 14.46 -24.36 9.44
C VAL A 161 14.57 -25.53 8.46
N TYR A 162 14.21 -25.30 7.19
CA TYR A 162 14.17 -26.33 6.15
C TYR A 162 15.35 -26.29 5.17
N ASP A 163 16.35 -25.44 5.41
CA ASP A 163 17.52 -25.24 4.54
C ASP A 163 17.13 -24.86 3.10
N ASP A 164 16.11 -24.00 2.98
CA ASP A 164 15.59 -23.50 1.70
C ASP A 164 16.03 -22.04 1.48
N ASP A 165 17.12 -21.88 0.73
CA ASP A 165 17.71 -20.60 0.36
C ASP A 165 16.72 -19.68 -0.38
N VAL A 166 15.79 -20.24 -1.18
CA VAL A 166 14.82 -19.45 -1.94
C VAL A 166 13.84 -18.76 -1.00
N SER A 167 13.36 -19.48 0.02
CA SER A 167 12.49 -18.91 1.06
C SER A 167 13.21 -17.85 1.91
N ILE A 168 14.50 -18.08 2.23
CA ILE A 168 15.33 -17.09 2.94
C ILE A 168 15.45 -15.80 2.12
N ALA A 169 15.83 -15.91 0.83
CA ALA A 169 15.97 -14.76 -0.05
C ALA A 169 14.63 -14.04 -0.24
N THR A 170 13.55 -14.79 -0.43
CA THR A 170 12.19 -14.24 -0.57
C THR A 170 11.81 -13.42 0.67
N GLY A 171 12.04 -13.94 1.87
CA GLY A 171 11.82 -13.19 3.11
C GLY A 171 12.62 -11.89 3.15
N GLY A 172 13.91 -11.94 2.78
CA GLY A 172 14.78 -10.77 2.68
C GLY A 172 14.25 -9.70 1.72
N PHE A 173 13.80 -10.09 0.51
CA PHE A 173 13.24 -9.16 -0.46
C PHE A 173 11.87 -8.60 -0.04
N VAL A 174 11.02 -9.40 0.60
CA VAL A 174 9.73 -8.91 1.13
C VAL A 174 9.96 -7.87 2.23
N PHE A 175 10.99 -8.01 3.07
CA PHE A 175 11.33 -6.99 4.07
C PHE A 175 11.63 -5.62 3.45
N LEU A 176 12.26 -5.57 2.28
CA LEU A 176 12.56 -4.33 1.57
C LEU A 176 11.27 -3.51 1.34
N PHE A 177 10.22 -4.16 0.88
CA PHE A 177 8.92 -3.52 0.66
C PHE A 177 8.14 -3.31 1.96
N ALA A 178 8.16 -4.29 2.87
CA ALA A 178 7.47 -4.17 4.16
C ALA A 178 7.96 -2.95 4.95
N PHE A 179 9.27 -2.75 5.03
CA PHE A 179 9.85 -1.57 5.67
C PHE A 179 9.59 -0.29 4.90
N THR A 180 9.51 -0.33 3.56
CA THR A 180 9.06 0.83 2.76
C THR A 180 7.71 1.35 3.27
N TYR A 181 6.71 0.47 3.40
CA TYR A 181 5.36 0.87 3.81
C TYR A 181 5.25 1.18 5.30
N LEU A 182 5.95 0.45 6.18
CA LEU A 182 5.98 0.79 7.61
C LEU A 182 6.63 2.15 7.84
N TRP A 183 7.73 2.45 7.15
CA TRP A 183 8.36 3.77 7.22
C TRP A 183 7.41 4.85 6.72
N LEU A 184 6.79 4.66 5.55
CA LEU A 184 5.84 5.63 5.02
C LEU A 184 4.65 5.85 5.96
N ALA A 185 4.10 4.79 6.57
CA ALA A 185 3.04 4.88 7.56
C ALA A 185 3.44 5.73 8.77
N LEU A 186 4.64 5.50 9.31
CA LEU A 186 5.17 6.26 10.44
C LEU A 186 5.41 7.72 10.07
N ASN A 187 5.97 7.99 8.89
CA ASN A 187 6.16 9.36 8.42
C ASN A 187 4.82 10.10 8.28
N GLN A 188 3.80 9.44 7.72
CA GLN A 188 2.47 10.04 7.55
C GLN A 188 1.74 10.26 8.86
N PHE A 189 1.88 9.33 9.81
CA PHE A 189 1.24 9.41 11.12
C PHE A 189 1.90 10.43 12.05
N LEU A 190 3.23 10.50 12.03
CA LEU A 190 4.04 11.42 12.84
C LEU A 190 4.30 12.77 12.16
N GLU A 191 3.80 12.95 10.93
CA GLU A 191 4.05 14.14 10.10
C GLU A 191 5.55 14.44 9.91
N ALA A 192 6.36 13.38 9.77
CA ALA A 192 7.81 13.46 9.61
C ALA A 192 8.22 13.72 8.14
N GLY A 193 9.42 14.27 7.96
CA GLY A 193 9.98 14.57 6.63
C GLY A 193 10.33 13.33 5.79
N GLY A 194 10.35 13.52 4.47
CA GLY A 194 10.61 12.44 3.49
C GLY A 194 12.07 12.20 3.08
N HIS A 195 13.00 13.08 3.48
CA HIS A 195 14.38 13.08 2.96
C HIS A 195 15.14 11.77 3.16
N ALA A 196 15.20 11.26 4.40
CA ALA A 196 15.89 9.99 4.71
C ALA A 196 15.21 8.81 4.00
N PHE A 197 13.88 8.86 3.89
CA PHE A 197 13.10 7.84 3.18
C PHE A 197 13.41 7.85 1.67
N GLY A 198 13.63 9.02 1.07
CA GLY A 198 14.09 9.11 -0.32
C GLY A 198 15.44 8.42 -0.57
N TRP A 199 16.41 8.54 0.34
CA TRP A 199 17.68 7.79 0.26
C TRP A 199 17.49 6.28 0.39
N TYR A 200 16.56 5.85 1.25
CA TYR A 200 16.17 4.45 1.30
C TYR A 200 15.58 3.97 -0.04
N CYS A 201 14.73 4.78 -0.69
CA CYS A 201 14.22 4.45 -2.03
C CYS A 201 15.35 4.25 -3.06
N LEU A 202 16.45 5.02 -2.99
CA LEU A 202 17.60 4.81 -3.86
C LEU A 202 18.27 3.45 -3.63
N PHE A 203 18.47 3.06 -2.36
CA PHE A 203 19.02 1.75 -2.00
C PHE A 203 18.19 0.61 -2.59
N VAL A 204 16.86 0.70 -2.45
CA VAL A 204 15.95 -0.29 -3.01
C VAL A 204 16.01 -0.29 -4.55
N ALA A 205 16.04 0.88 -5.20
CA ALA A 205 16.12 0.97 -6.66
C ALA A 205 17.40 0.31 -7.20
N ILE A 206 18.54 0.53 -6.54
CA ILE A 206 19.82 -0.10 -6.90
C ILE A 206 19.75 -1.61 -6.69
N THR A 207 19.11 -2.08 -5.61
CA THR A 207 18.95 -3.51 -5.32
C THR A 207 18.02 -4.21 -6.30
N ALA A 208 16.96 -3.52 -6.75
CA ALA A 208 15.94 -4.08 -7.63
C ALA A 208 16.50 -4.46 -9.03
N VAL A 209 17.48 -3.71 -9.54
CA VAL A 209 18.08 -3.98 -10.86
C VAL A 209 18.76 -5.36 -10.95
N PRO A 210 19.75 -5.72 -10.11
CA PRO A 210 20.37 -7.04 -10.16
C PRO A 210 19.37 -8.15 -9.80
N THR A 211 18.41 -7.90 -8.91
CA THR A 211 17.36 -8.89 -8.60
C THR A 211 16.47 -9.17 -9.80
N GLY A 212 16.11 -8.15 -10.59
CA GLY A 212 15.37 -8.32 -11.85
C GLY A 212 16.15 -9.15 -12.86
N VAL A 213 17.45 -8.87 -13.05
CA VAL A 213 18.33 -9.65 -13.93
C VAL A 213 18.40 -11.10 -13.46
N PHE A 214 18.65 -11.33 -12.17
CA PHE A 214 18.72 -12.67 -11.60
C PHE A 214 17.40 -13.43 -11.80
N THR A 215 16.26 -12.79 -11.54
CA THR A 215 14.94 -13.40 -11.70
C THR A 215 14.67 -13.81 -13.16
N LEU A 216 15.02 -12.96 -14.14
CA LEU A 216 14.84 -13.27 -15.55
C LEU A 216 15.76 -14.38 -16.06
N VAL A 217 17.03 -14.36 -15.66
CA VAL A 217 18.00 -15.39 -16.07
C VAL A 217 17.59 -16.78 -15.54
N ASN A 218 17.04 -16.82 -14.33
CA ASN A 218 16.57 -18.05 -13.69
C ASN A 218 15.07 -18.31 -13.91
N ALA A 219 14.42 -17.64 -14.86
CA ALA A 219 12.98 -17.79 -15.07
C ALA A 219 12.61 -19.14 -15.71
N GLU A 220 13.54 -19.79 -16.41
CA GLU A 220 13.35 -21.11 -17.05
C GLU A 220 12.10 -21.20 -17.95
N GLY A 221 11.67 -20.08 -18.54
CA GLY A 221 10.46 -20.01 -19.38
C GLY A 221 9.14 -19.92 -18.62
N HIS A 222 9.15 -19.89 -17.29
CA HIS A 222 7.94 -19.73 -16.48
C HIS A 222 7.39 -18.31 -16.60
N ALA A 223 6.14 -18.19 -17.06
CA ALA A 223 5.49 -16.90 -17.30
C ALA A 223 5.45 -16.00 -16.05
N GLY A 224 5.24 -16.58 -14.86
CA GLY A 224 5.23 -15.83 -13.60
C GLY A 224 6.59 -15.25 -13.25
N SER A 225 7.67 -16.02 -13.43
CA SER A 225 9.04 -15.56 -13.14
C SER A 225 9.51 -14.51 -14.14
N ILE A 226 9.13 -14.64 -15.42
CA ILE A 226 9.38 -13.61 -16.42
C ILE A 226 8.66 -12.31 -16.04
N TRP A 227 7.38 -12.40 -15.66
CA TRP A 227 6.60 -11.25 -15.22
C TRP A 227 7.25 -10.58 -13.99
N LEU A 228 7.53 -11.36 -12.95
CA LEU A 228 8.18 -10.86 -11.73
C LEU A 228 9.54 -10.22 -12.01
N GLY A 229 10.33 -10.79 -12.92
CA GLY A 229 11.60 -10.20 -13.35
C GLY A 229 11.44 -8.84 -14.01
N ILE A 230 10.42 -8.66 -14.86
CA ILE A 230 10.08 -7.35 -15.45
C ILE A 230 9.60 -6.37 -14.37
N ASP A 231 8.80 -6.85 -13.40
CA ASP A 231 8.28 -6.04 -12.31
C ASP A 231 9.38 -5.44 -11.45
N TRP A 232 10.47 -6.18 -11.21
CA TRP A 232 11.64 -5.64 -10.50
C TRP A 232 12.23 -4.40 -11.18
N PHE A 233 12.29 -4.36 -12.52
CA PHE A 233 12.76 -3.17 -13.23
C PHE A 233 11.75 -2.02 -13.16
N ALA A 234 10.46 -2.32 -13.24
CA ALA A 234 9.42 -1.31 -13.05
C ALA A 234 9.49 -0.69 -11.64
N TRP A 235 9.69 -1.51 -10.61
CA TRP A 235 9.89 -1.04 -9.23
C TRP A 235 11.19 -0.27 -9.05
N ALA A 236 12.27 -0.67 -9.73
CA ALA A 236 13.53 0.08 -9.73
C ALA A 236 13.32 1.52 -10.23
N VAL A 237 12.62 1.68 -11.37
CA VAL A 237 12.29 2.99 -11.93
C VAL A 237 11.41 3.79 -10.96
N LEU A 238 10.36 3.18 -10.42
CA LEU A 238 9.44 3.87 -9.54
C LEU A 238 10.11 4.33 -8.25
N TRP A 239 10.97 3.51 -7.64
CA TRP A 239 11.65 3.88 -6.40
C TRP A 239 12.74 4.93 -6.66
N PHE A 240 13.38 4.90 -7.84
CA PHE A 240 14.24 5.99 -8.26
C PHE A 240 13.47 7.32 -8.42
N MET A 241 12.24 7.29 -8.93
CA MET A 241 11.38 8.48 -8.96
C MET A 241 11.03 8.97 -7.54
N PHE A 242 10.82 8.08 -6.57
CA PHE A 242 10.63 8.49 -5.18
C PHE A 242 11.90 9.08 -4.56
N PHE A 243 13.08 8.57 -4.88
CA PHE A 243 14.35 9.21 -4.51
C PHE A 243 14.44 10.64 -5.05
N MET A 244 14.17 10.83 -6.35
CA MET A 244 14.17 12.16 -6.96
C MET A 244 13.13 13.09 -6.30
N LEU A 245 11.95 12.57 -6.00
CA LEU A 245 10.85 13.34 -5.39
C LEU A 245 11.14 13.73 -3.94
N LEU A 246 11.72 12.84 -3.13
CA LEU A 246 11.78 12.97 -1.68
C LEU A 246 13.16 13.37 -1.15
N ALA A 247 14.25 12.89 -1.77
CA ALA A 247 15.61 13.22 -1.36
C ALA A 247 16.18 14.40 -2.16
N LEU A 248 15.86 14.48 -3.46
CA LEU A 248 16.28 15.60 -4.32
C LEU A 248 15.21 16.69 -4.46
N GLU A 249 14.03 16.48 -3.87
CA GLU A 249 12.90 17.42 -3.87
C GLU A 249 12.47 17.89 -5.28
N HIS A 250 12.67 17.06 -6.31
CA HIS A 250 12.23 17.39 -7.66
C HIS A 250 10.70 17.42 -7.75
N PRO A 251 10.10 18.41 -8.44
CA PRO A 251 8.65 18.64 -8.45
C PRO A 251 7.88 17.68 -9.39
N ILE A 252 8.17 16.38 -9.31
CA ILE A 252 7.61 15.33 -10.17
C ILE A 252 6.44 14.56 -9.53
N GLY A 253 5.93 15.02 -8.38
CA GLY A 253 4.95 14.27 -7.57
C GLY A 253 3.70 13.81 -8.33
N ARG A 254 3.20 14.60 -9.29
CA ARG A 254 2.06 14.17 -10.14
C ARG A 254 2.43 12.99 -11.02
N LEU A 255 3.56 13.07 -11.71
CA LEU A 255 4.03 12.00 -12.60
C LEU A 255 4.29 10.74 -11.76
N THR A 256 5.02 10.88 -10.66
CA THR A 256 5.28 9.78 -9.72
C THR A 256 3.97 9.14 -9.26
N GLY A 257 2.97 9.93 -8.85
CA GLY A 257 1.67 9.40 -8.43
C GLY A 257 0.96 8.57 -9.50
N TYR A 258 0.93 9.02 -10.76
CA TYR A 258 0.36 8.24 -11.87
C TYR A 258 1.13 6.95 -12.11
N VAL A 259 2.46 7.02 -12.14
CA VAL A 259 3.31 5.85 -12.35
C VAL A 259 3.13 4.85 -11.20
N THR A 260 3.04 5.31 -9.94
CA THR A 260 2.74 4.48 -8.77
C THR A 260 1.42 3.73 -8.94
N THR A 261 0.35 4.41 -9.38
CA THR A 261 -0.95 3.75 -9.59
C THR A 261 -0.88 2.70 -10.70
N ILE A 262 -0.28 3.03 -11.84
CA ILE A 262 -0.20 2.12 -13.00
C ILE A 262 0.63 0.89 -12.65
N ILE A 263 1.79 1.08 -12.03
CA ILE A 263 2.66 -0.01 -11.58
C ILE A 263 1.93 -0.85 -10.52
N GLY A 264 1.31 -0.23 -9.52
CA GLY A 264 0.54 -0.95 -8.50
C GLY A 264 -0.50 -1.91 -9.10
N ILE A 265 -1.18 -1.50 -10.17
CA ILE A 265 -2.14 -2.34 -10.88
C ILE A 265 -1.44 -3.44 -11.69
N GLY A 266 -0.50 -3.07 -12.56
CA GLY A 266 0.09 -3.97 -13.54
C GLY A 266 1.07 -4.99 -12.96
N THR A 267 1.87 -4.58 -11.98
CA THR A 267 2.98 -5.41 -11.47
C THR A 267 2.61 -6.14 -10.18
N ALA A 268 1.74 -5.56 -9.34
CA ALA A 268 1.48 -6.11 -8.02
C ALA A 268 0.06 -6.70 -7.92
N TRP A 269 -0.98 -5.92 -8.23
CA TRP A 269 -2.35 -6.43 -8.16
C TRP A 269 -2.59 -7.54 -9.19
N ALA A 270 -2.30 -7.30 -10.47
CA ALA A 270 -2.53 -8.27 -11.53
C ALA A 270 -1.73 -9.57 -11.30
N LEU A 271 -0.42 -9.47 -11.03
CA LEU A 271 0.42 -10.63 -10.76
C LEU A 271 -0.01 -11.35 -9.47
N GLY A 272 -0.22 -10.62 -8.37
CA GLY A 272 -0.66 -11.21 -7.09
C GLY A 272 -1.97 -11.97 -7.23
N TYR A 273 -2.95 -11.41 -7.94
CA TYR A 273 -4.20 -12.10 -8.24
C TYR A 273 -3.98 -13.34 -9.12
N ALA A 274 -3.17 -13.24 -10.18
CA ALA A 274 -2.87 -14.35 -11.07
C ALA A 274 -2.19 -15.53 -10.35
N LEU A 275 -1.26 -15.23 -9.44
CA LEU A 275 -0.60 -16.23 -8.59
C LEU A 275 -1.61 -16.93 -7.66
N LEU A 276 -2.49 -16.16 -7.00
CA LEU A 276 -3.51 -16.71 -6.10
C LEU A 276 -4.56 -17.58 -6.83
N GLN A 277 -4.80 -17.31 -8.11
CA GLN A 277 -5.67 -18.12 -8.97
C GLN A 277 -4.94 -19.29 -9.65
N GLY A 278 -3.64 -19.45 -9.41
CA GLY A 278 -2.82 -20.48 -10.05
C GLY A 278 -2.73 -20.35 -11.58
N GLN A 279 -2.91 -19.15 -12.12
CA GLN A 279 -2.88 -18.90 -13.57
C GLN A 279 -1.45 -18.77 -14.11
N VAL A 280 -0.50 -18.42 -13.23
CA VAL A 280 0.92 -18.32 -13.53
C VAL A 280 1.71 -19.03 -12.42
N SER A 281 2.82 -19.66 -12.79
CA SER A 281 3.74 -20.29 -11.84
C SER A 281 5.09 -19.58 -11.81
N LEU A 282 5.73 -19.59 -10.64
CA LEU A 282 7.08 -19.08 -10.39
C LEU A 282 8.15 -20.19 -10.42
N ALA A 283 7.72 -21.45 -10.37
CA ALA A 283 8.57 -22.64 -10.46
C ALA A 283 7.76 -23.82 -11.05
N GLY A 284 8.45 -24.81 -11.60
CA GLY A 284 7.86 -26.06 -12.10
C GLY A 284 7.57 -27.05 -10.99
#